data_AF-A0A0Q8RDX6-F1
#
_entry.id   AF-A0A0Q8RDX6-F1
#
_cell.length_a   1.000
_cell.length_b   1.000
_cell.length_c   1.000
_cell.angle_alpha   90.00
_cell.angle_beta   90.00
_cell.angle_gamma   90.00
#
_symmetry.space_group_name_H-M   'P 1'
#
loop_
_entity.id
_entity.type
_entity.pdbx_description
1 polymer ?
#
loop_
_entity_poly.entity_id
_entity_poly.type
_entity_poly.pdbx_seq_one_letter_code
_entity_poly.pdbx_strand_id
1 'polypeptide(L)'
;MVYAGFALWVIPADGFSKLGLGERGQIGDTFGALNALFSSLGFAGILLTLYLQKKDMAIQATKDDEEVAERRSLFNLEASIQAYSQALGLLRDGNNHRATWIRAARILKHGKVLADAVTVDAHKRALELRLLDYRSEFRDILEHKPAEFFYGVDPRYYELGLDRVAALASLADANEQAHAMRWLDEKSVYAVLEASQWPDDYQDPLRDDLPGEMDIEEKTFFAQGLARYMEHRQQWHSIAGNLSPRNS
;
A
#
# COMPACT_ATOMS: atom_id res chain seq x y z
N MET A 1 -11.54 -30.53 -50.47
CA MET A 1 -10.76 -31.36 -51.42
C MET A 1 -10.76 -32.85 -51.10
N VAL A 2 -11.04 -33.29 -49.87
CA VAL A 2 -11.04 -34.73 -49.48
C VAL A 2 -12.29 -35.50 -50.00
N TYR A 3 -13.44 -34.85 -50.17
CA TYR A 3 -14.67 -35.54 -50.60
C TYR A 3 -14.79 -35.86 -52.10
N ALA A 4 -14.09 -35.12 -52.97
CA ALA A 4 -14.10 -35.40 -54.41
C ALA A 4 -13.45 -36.75 -54.74
N GLY A 5 -12.47 -37.18 -53.93
CA GLY A 5 -11.84 -38.51 -54.05
C GLY A 5 -12.73 -39.66 -53.58
N PHE A 6 -13.61 -39.44 -52.60
CA PHE A 6 -14.49 -40.50 -52.07
C PHE A 6 -15.68 -40.78 -53.02
N ALA A 7 -16.24 -39.75 -53.65
CA ALA A 7 -17.29 -39.91 -54.66
C ALA A 7 -16.79 -40.64 -55.92
N LEU A 8 -15.51 -40.48 -56.25
CA LEU A 8 -14.87 -41.15 -57.41
C LEU A 8 -14.52 -42.63 -57.13
N TRP A 9 -14.47 -43.05 -55.86
CA TRP A 9 -14.12 -44.42 -55.48
C TRP A 9 -15.34 -45.34 -55.32
N VAL A 10 -16.51 -44.78 -54.96
CA VAL A 10 -17.73 -45.56 -54.71
C VAL A 10 -18.60 -45.72 -55.97
N ILE A 11 -18.42 -44.89 -57.00
CA ILE A 11 -19.19 -44.98 -58.25
C ILE A 11 -18.25 -45.37 -59.40
N PRO A 12 -18.35 -46.58 -59.99
CA PRO A 12 -17.57 -46.94 -61.17
C PRO A 12 -17.88 -45.95 -62.31
N ALA A 13 -16.86 -45.56 -63.08
CA ALA A 13 -16.91 -44.49 -64.10
C ALA A 13 -18.02 -44.68 -65.16
N ASP A 14 -18.53 -45.90 -65.28
CA ASP A 14 -19.55 -46.41 -66.18
C ASP A 14 -20.99 -46.40 -65.60
N GLY A 15 -21.17 -46.10 -64.31
CA GLY A 15 -22.47 -45.95 -63.65
C GLY A 15 -23.09 -44.55 -63.82
N PHE A 16 -22.26 -43.51 -63.93
CA PHE A 16 -22.74 -42.13 -64.01
C PHE A 16 -23.45 -41.83 -65.34
N SER A 17 -23.01 -42.46 -66.44
CA SER A 17 -23.53 -42.27 -67.80
C SER A 17 -24.92 -42.87 -68.03
N LYS A 18 -25.41 -43.75 -67.14
CA LYS A 18 -26.72 -44.41 -67.24
C LYS A 18 -27.86 -43.76 -66.42
N LEU A 19 -27.57 -42.80 -65.55
CA LEU A 19 -28.60 -42.06 -64.80
C LEU A 19 -29.31 -41.01 -65.66
N GLY A 20 -30.65 -41.00 -65.63
CA GLY A 20 -31.46 -39.97 -66.26
C GLY A 20 -31.27 -38.59 -65.60
N LEU A 21 -31.51 -37.50 -66.35
CA LEU A 21 -31.35 -36.11 -65.88
C LEU A 21 -32.03 -35.82 -64.53
N GLY A 22 -33.18 -36.46 -64.24
CA GLY A 22 -33.92 -36.31 -62.98
C GLY A 22 -33.23 -36.96 -61.76
N GLU A 23 -32.65 -38.16 -61.91
CA GLU A 23 -31.96 -38.86 -60.83
C GLU A 23 -30.64 -38.15 -60.45
N ARG A 24 -29.98 -37.52 -61.43
CA ARG A 24 -28.79 -36.69 -61.17
C ARG A 24 -29.13 -35.40 -60.40
N GLY A 25 -30.31 -34.81 -60.65
CA GLY A 25 -30.80 -33.65 -59.90
C GLY A 25 -31.08 -33.97 -58.43
N GLN A 26 -31.73 -35.10 -58.16
CA GLN A 26 -32.09 -35.54 -56.81
C GLN A 26 -30.87 -35.86 -55.93
N ILE A 27 -29.82 -36.41 -56.54
CA ILE A 27 -28.51 -36.59 -55.90
C ILE A 27 -27.89 -35.22 -55.57
N GLY A 28 -27.94 -34.26 -56.51
CA GLY A 28 -27.46 -32.90 -56.31
C GLY A 28 -28.15 -32.16 -55.15
N ASP A 29 -29.47 -32.27 -55.04
CA ASP A 29 -30.26 -31.65 -53.95
C ASP A 29 -29.86 -32.20 -52.58
N THR A 30 -29.61 -33.51 -52.49
CA THR A 30 -29.18 -34.17 -51.25
C THR A 30 -27.78 -33.72 -50.84
N PHE A 31 -26.85 -33.60 -51.80
CA PHE A 31 -25.51 -33.06 -51.57
C PHE A 31 -25.54 -31.57 -51.20
N GLY A 32 -26.45 -30.79 -51.79
CA GLY A 32 -26.68 -29.39 -51.44
C GLY A 32 -27.17 -29.23 -49.99
N ALA A 33 -28.17 -30.02 -49.60
CA ALA A 33 -28.69 -30.04 -48.22
C ALA A 33 -27.61 -30.47 -47.20
N LEU A 34 -26.79 -31.46 -47.55
CA LEU A 34 -25.70 -31.93 -46.71
C LEU A 34 -24.61 -30.86 -46.53
N ASN A 35 -24.23 -30.17 -47.61
CA ASN A 35 -23.28 -29.07 -47.54
C ASN A 35 -23.82 -27.90 -46.71
N ALA A 36 -25.09 -27.53 -46.88
CA ALA A 36 -25.71 -26.49 -46.08
C ALA A 36 -25.73 -26.85 -44.58
N LEU A 37 -25.97 -28.12 -44.26
CA LEU A 37 -25.89 -28.62 -42.88
C LEU A 37 -24.47 -28.51 -42.32
N PHE A 38 -23.45 -28.97 -43.03
CA PHE A 38 -22.06 -28.87 -42.56
C PHE A 38 -21.57 -27.42 -42.47
N SER A 39 -21.95 -26.56 -43.42
CA SER A 39 -21.61 -25.13 -43.38
C SER A 39 -22.28 -24.42 -42.22
N SER A 40 -23.56 -24.70 -41.94
CA SER A 40 -24.26 -24.12 -40.79
C SER A 40 -23.71 -24.62 -39.46
N LEU A 41 -23.34 -25.90 -39.36
CA LEU A 41 -22.71 -26.47 -38.17
C LEU A 41 -21.30 -25.89 -37.94
N GLY A 42 -20.51 -25.72 -39.00
CA GLY A 42 -19.21 -25.06 -38.94
C GLY A 42 -19.33 -23.61 -38.50
N PHE A 43 -20.32 -22.88 -39.03
CA PHE A 43 -20.61 -21.50 -38.61
C PHE A 43 -21.07 -21.42 -37.15
N ALA A 44 -21.94 -22.33 -36.70
CA ALA A 44 -22.35 -22.42 -35.29
C ALA A 44 -21.15 -22.70 -34.37
N GLY A 45 -20.21 -23.54 -34.81
CA GLY A 45 -18.95 -23.77 -34.10
C GLY A 45 -18.12 -22.49 -33.93
N ILE A 46 -18.00 -21.67 -34.98
CA ILE A 46 -17.31 -20.36 -34.93
C ILE A 46 -18.03 -19.40 -33.98
N LEU A 47 -19.37 -19.35 -34.01
CA LEU A 47 -20.13 -18.51 -33.07
C LEU A 47 -19.91 -18.93 -31.62
N LEU A 48 -19.90 -20.24 -31.35
CA LEU A 48 -19.64 -20.78 -30.03
C LEU A 48 -18.23 -20.42 -29.54
N THR A 49 -17.21 -20.56 -30.39
CA THR A 49 -15.84 -20.21 -30.01
C THR A 49 -15.68 -18.71 -29.76
N LEU A 50 -16.28 -17.84 -30.57
CA LEU A 50 -16.28 -16.38 -30.34
C LEU A 50 -16.97 -16.02 -29.01
N TYR A 51 -18.08 -16.67 -28.69
CA TYR A 51 -18.78 -16.46 -27.42
C TYR A 51 -17.91 -16.82 -26.21
N LEU A 52 -17.22 -17.96 -26.26
CA LEU A 52 -16.30 -18.38 -25.20
C LEU A 52 -15.10 -17.43 -25.08
N GLN A 53 -14.48 -17.05 -26.19
CA GLN A 53 -13.36 -16.09 -26.19
C GLN A 53 -13.74 -14.74 -25.58
N LYS A 54 -14.94 -14.23 -25.87
CA LYS A 54 -15.42 -12.98 -25.28
C LYS A 54 -15.55 -13.07 -23.75
N LYS A 55 -16.00 -14.22 -23.23
CA LYS A 55 -16.12 -14.45 -21.79
C LYS A 55 -14.74 -14.50 -21.13
N ASP A 56 -13.78 -15.18 -21.75
CA ASP A 56 -12.41 -15.29 -21.23
C ASP A 56 -11.71 -13.92 -21.22
N MET A 57 -11.90 -13.10 -22.26
CA MET A 57 -11.38 -11.72 -22.29
C MET A 57 -11.94 -10.85 -21.17
N ALA A 58 -13.21 -10.99 -20.84
CA ALA A 58 -13.82 -10.22 -19.75
C ALA A 58 -13.23 -10.60 -18.38
N ILE A 59 -13.04 -11.90 -18.14
CA ILE A 59 -12.42 -12.40 -16.89
C ILE A 59 -10.96 -11.97 -16.82
N GLN A 60 -10.22 -12.03 -17.93
CA GLN A 60 -8.82 -11.61 -17.97
C GLN A 60 -8.70 -10.11 -17.67
N ALA A 61 -9.55 -9.27 -18.27
CA ALA A 61 -9.55 -7.83 -18.01
C ALA A 61 -9.75 -7.52 -16.52
N THR A 62 -10.70 -8.19 -15.85
CA THR A 62 -10.93 -7.99 -14.41
C THR A 62 -9.72 -8.37 -13.56
N LYS A 63 -9.04 -9.46 -13.90
CA LYS A 63 -7.83 -9.90 -13.18
C LYS A 63 -6.67 -8.94 -13.41
N ASP A 64 -6.49 -8.48 -14.65
CA ASP A 64 -5.45 -7.53 -14.99
C ASP A 64 -5.64 -6.20 -14.22
N ASP A 65 -6.89 -5.74 -14.09
CA ASP A 65 -7.23 -4.54 -13.30
C ASP A 65 -6.91 -4.72 -11.81
N GLU A 66 -7.26 -5.87 -11.22
CA GLU A 66 -6.93 -6.21 -9.84
C GLU A 66 -5.41 -6.29 -9.61
N GLU A 67 -4.68 -6.98 -10.48
CA GLU A 67 -3.22 -7.07 -10.42
C GLU A 67 -2.55 -5.70 -10.55
N VAL A 68 -3.04 -4.83 -11.44
CA VAL A 68 -2.53 -3.47 -11.62
C VAL A 68 -2.80 -2.64 -10.36
N ALA A 69 -3.99 -2.75 -9.76
CA ALA A 69 -4.32 -2.06 -8.52
C ALA A 69 -3.42 -2.52 -7.37
N GLU A 70 -3.18 -3.83 -7.24
CA GLU A 70 -2.29 -4.39 -6.23
C GLU A 70 -0.85 -3.91 -6.42
N ARG A 71 -0.31 -4.01 -7.64
CA ARG A 71 1.06 -3.54 -7.96
C ARG A 71 1.22 -2.05 -7.70
N ARG A 72 0.24 -1.22 -8.06
CA ARG A 72 0.26 0.22 -7.78
C ARG A 72 0.26 0.49 -6.28
N SER A 73 -0.59 -0.23 -5.54
CA SER A 73 -0.65 -0.10 -4.09
C SER A 73 0.66 -0.53 -3.42
N LEU A 74 1.31 -1.61 -3.90
CA LEU A 74 2.60 -2.08 -3.40
C LEU A 74 3.71 -1.06 -3.69
N PHE A 75 3.75 -0.53 -4.92
CA PHE A 75 4.70 0.52 -5.28
C PHE A 75 4.57 1.76 -4.38
N ASN A 76 3.34 2.22 -4.13
CA ASN A 76 3.08 3.36 -3.24
C ASN A 76 3.53 3.07 -1.81
N LEU A 77 3.29 1.85 -1.30
CA LEU A 77 3.75 1.40 0.00
C LEU A 77 5.28 1.49 0.12
N GLU A 78 6.00 0.86 -0.81
CA GLU A 78 7.47 0.83 -0.81
C GLU A 78 8.07 2.24 -0.95
N ALA A 79 7.54 3.04 -1.87
CA ALA A 79 7.99 4.41 -2.11
C ALA A 79 7.73 5.31 -0.89
N SER A 80 6.60 5.13 -0.21
CA SER A 80 6.29 5.83 1.04
C SER A 80 7.28 5.46 2.14
N ILE A 81 7.46 4.17 2.42
CA ILE A 81 8.43 3.69 3.44
C ILE A 81 9.83 4.24 3.15
N GLN A 82 10.25 4.21 1.88
CA GLN A 82 11.54 4.74 1.47
C GLN A 82 11.64 6.26 1.72
N ALA A 83 10.58 7.03 1.47
CA ALA A 83 10.55 8.47 1.77
C ALA A 83 10.71 8.73 3.27
N TYR A 84 9.95 8.05 4.13
CA TYR A 84 10.07 8.19 5.59
C TYR A 84 11.48 7.83 6.09
N SER A 85 12.04 6.71 5.60
CA SER A 85 13.42 6.29 5.89
C SER A 85 14.45 7.35 5.49
N GLN A 86 14.34 7.92 4.29
CA GLN A 86 15.25 8.97 3.82
C GLN A 86 15.15 10.24 4.66
N ALA A 87 13.93 10.68 4.98
CA ALA A 87 13.71 11.84 5.83
C ALA A 87 14.31 11.62 7.22
N LEU A 88 14.13 10.43 7.81
CA LEU A 88 14.74 10.06 9.08
C LEU A 88 16.27 10.10 8.99
N GLY A 89 16.85 9.50 7.94
CA GLY A 89 18.30 9.49 7.73
C GLY A 89 18.92 10.89 7.64
N LEU A 90 18.18 11.88 7.12
CA LEU A 90 18.63 13.28 7.07
C LEU A 90 18.62 13.98 8.44
N LEU A 91 17.84 13.49 9.40
CA LEU A 91 17.63 14.15 10.71
C LEU A 91 18.28 13.39 11.87
N ARG A 92 18.70 12.14 11.64
CA ARG A 92 19.19 11.22 12.67
C ARG A 92 20.46 11.67 13.38
N ASP A 93 21.31 12.45 12.71
CA ASP A 93 22.53 13.02 13.31
C ASP A 93 22.25 14.18 14.29
N GLY A 94 20.97 14.57 14.44
CA GLY A 94 20.57 15.63 15.36
C GLY A 94 21.00 17.02 14.90
N ASN A 95 21.22 17.22 13.60
CA ASN A 95 21.59 18.52 13.05
C ASN A 95 20.46 19.56 13.15
N ASN A 96 20.82 20.84 13.16
CA ASN A 96 19.89 21.98 13.09
C ASN A 96 20.06 22.79 11.79
N HIS A 97 20.42 22.13 10.69
CA HIS A 97 20.59 22.79 9.41
C HIS A 97 19.25 23.00 8.70
N ARG A 98 18.86 24.28 8.53
CA ARG A 98 17.59 24.66 7.87
C ARG A 98 17.34 23.95 6.54
N ALA A 99 18.33 23.90 5.65
CA ALA A 99 18.17 23.27 4.33
C ALA A 99 17.89 21.75 4.43
N THR A 100 18.54 21.07 5.38
CA THR A 100 18.33 19.64 5.64
C THR A 100 16.92 19.38 6.16
N TRP A 101 16.45 20.19 7.12
CA TRP A 101 15.09 20.09 7.65
C TRP A 101 14.01 20.38 6.59
N ILE A 102 14.19 21.41 5.75
CA ILE A 102 13.28 21.68 4.64
C ILE A 102 13.24 20.50 3.66
N ARG A 103 14.39 19.90 3.37
CA ARG A 103 14.48 18.73 2.49
C ARG A 103 13.74 17.54 3.09
N ALA A 104 13.99 17.23 4.36
CA ALA A 104 13.32 16.15 5.08
C ALA A 104 11.79 16.38 5.10
N ALA A 105 11.34 17.59 5.41
CA ALA A 105 9.92 17.95 5.42
C ALA A 105 9.24 17.77 4.05
N ARG A 106 9.92 18.15 2.96
CA ARG A 106 9.39 17.92 1.60
C ARG A 106 9.29 16.43 1.29
N ILE A 107 10.29 15.65 1.67
CA ILE A 107 10.27 14.19 1.52
C ILE A 107 9.09 13.59 2.31
N LEU A 108 8.90 14.00 3.57
CA LEU A 108 7.77 13.55 4.40
C LEU A 108 6.43 13.89 3.77
N LYS A 109 6.28 15.11 3.24
CA LYS A 109 5.04 15.52 2.56
C LYS A 109 4.73 14.65 1.33
N HIS A 110 5.75 14.34 0.52
CA HIS A 110 5.57 13.42 -0.61
C HIS A 110 5.32 11.97 -0.15
N GLY A 111 6.02 11.51 0.89
CA GLY A 111 5.80 10.21 1.51
C GLY A 111 4.37 10.05 2.02
N LYS A 112 3.80 11.08 2.64
CA LYS A 112 2.40 11.10 3.08
C LYS A 112 1.43 10.97 1.91
N VAL A 113 1.64 11.71 0.81
CA VAL A 113 0.80 11.56 -0.40
C VAL A 113 0.86 10.13 -0.95
N LEU A 114 2.02 9.49 -0.92
CA LEU A 114 2.18 8.08 -1.34
C LEU A 114 1.51 7.13 -0.35
N ALA A 115 1.61 7.38 0.95
CA ALA A 115 0.91 6.63 2.00
C ALA A 115 -0.62 6.64 1.78
N ASP A 116 -1.18 7.82 1.52
CA ASP A 116 -2.62 8.00 1.28
C ASP A 116 -3.09 7.30 -0.01
N ALA A 117 -2.17 7.06 -0.96
CA ALA A 117 -2.44 6.36 -2.22
C ALA A 117 -2.33 4.82 -2.10
N VAL A 118 -2.06 4.27 -0.92
CA VAL A 118 -2.09 2.82 -0.67
C VAL A 118 -3.53 2.37 -0.45
N THR A 119 -4.03 1.48 -1.32
CA THR A 119 -5.46 1.11 -1.35
C THR A 119 -5.75 -0.29 -0.83
N VAL A 120 -4.85 -1.25 -1.05
CA VAL A 120 -5.02 -2.66 -0.65
C VAL A 120 -4.86 -2.80 0.86
N ASP A 121 -5.81 -3.49 1.51
CA ASP A 121 -5.85 -3.62 2.98
C ASP A 121 -4.57 -4.20 3.59
N ALA A 122 -4.04 -5.28 3.01
CA ALA A 122 -2.79 -5.88 3.46
C ALA A 122 -1.61 -4.89 3.40
N HIS A 123 -1.55 -4.06 2.35
CA HIS A 123 -0.53 -3.03 2.23
C HIS A 123 -0.73 -1.88 3.22
N LYS A 124 -1.98 -1.50 3.51
CA LYS A 124 -2.29 -0.48 4.54
C LYS A 124 -1.82 -0.93 5.92
N ARG A 125 -2.09 -2.18 6.30
CA ARG A 125 -1.61 -2.75 7.58
C ARG A 125 -0.09 -2.81 7.63
N ALA A 126 0.55 -3.22 6.54
CA ALA A 126 2.01 -3.23 6.46
C ALA A 126 2.61 -1.82 6.57
N LEU A 127 1.98 -0.83 5.92
CA LEU A 127 2.35 0.58 6.03
C LEU A 127 2.22 1.07 7.47
N GLU A 128 1.08 0.79 8.09
CA GLU A 128 0.77 1.22 9.45
C GLU A 128 1.83 0.76 10.43
N LEU A 129 2.18 -0.54 10.41
CA LEU A 129 3.26 -1.11 11.22
C LEU A 129 4.58 -0.35 11.04
N ARG A 130 4.94 0.02 9.82
CA ARG A 130 6.18 0.80 9.56
C ARG A 130 6.07 2.24 10.06
N LEU A 131 4.90 2.86 9.93
CA LEU A 131 4.67 4.20 10.45
C LEU A 131 4.71 4.24 11.99
N LEU A 132 4.39 3.13 12.68
CA LEU A 132 4.61 3.01 14.13
C LEU A 132 6.07 3.28 14.49
N ASP A 133 6.99 2.55 13.84
CA ASP A 133 8.42 2.65 14.09
C ASP A 133 8.93 4.07 13.76
N TYR A 134 8.50 4.63 12.63
CA TYR A 134 8.91 5.97 12.23
C TYR A 134 8.39 7.06 13.18
N ARG A 135 7.16 6.93 13.70
CA ARG A 135 6.62 7.91 14.67
C ARG A 135 7.47 7.98 15.93
N SER A 136 7.90 6.83 16.48
CA SER A 136 8.81 6.82 17.63
C SER A 136 10.15 7.47 17.30
N GLU A 137 10.74 7.13 16.16
CA GLU A 137 12.06 7.67 15.77
C GLU A 137 12.00 9.19 15.52
N PHE A 138 10.92 9.71 14.91
CA PHE A 138 10.73 11.16 14.75
C PHE A 138 10.41 11.85 16.07
N ARG A 139 9.74 11.18 17.01
CA ARG A 139 9.53 11.69 18.36
C ARG A 139 10.86 11.84 19.08
N ASP A 140 11.73 10.84 19.02
CA ASP A 140 13.05 10.86 19.66
C ASP A 140 13.93 12.01 19.13
N ILE A 141 13.79 12.35 17.85
CA ILE A 141 14.47 13.51 17.25
C ILE A 141 14.03 14.83 17.91
N LEU A 142 12.76 14.96 18.32
CA LEU A 142 12.18 16.19 18.85
C LEU A 142 12.20 16.27 20.39
N GLU A 143 12.00 15.16 21.09
CA GLU A 143 11.63 15.11 22.51
C GLU A 143 12.64 15.81 23.44
N HIS A 144 13.94 15.75 23.11
CA HIS A 144 15.00 16.28 23.96
C HIS A 144 15.67 17.53 23.37
N LYS A 145 15.06 18.18 22.38
CA LYS A 145 15.61 19.39 21.78
C LYS A 145 15.12 20.64 22.53
N PRO A 146 16.04 21.47 23.06
CA PRO A 146 15.67 22.73 23.69
C PRO A 146 15.18 23.73 22.63
N ALA A 147 14.43 24.77 23.02
CA ALA A 147 13.86 25.73 22.07
C ALA A 147 14.94 26.43 21.21
N GLU A 148 16.10 26.65 21.78
CA GLU A 148 17.29 27.24 21.16
C GLU A 148 17.79 26.43 19.94
N PHE A 149 17.58 25.11 19.93
CA PHE A 149 17.93 24.25 18.81
C PHE A 149 17.26 24.69 17.51
N PHE A 150 16.00 25.08 17.59
CA PHE A 150 15.19 25.45 16.43
C PHE A 150 15.60 26.82 15.84
N TYR A 151 16.39 27.61 16.56
CA TYR A 151 17.00 28.82 16.01
C TYR A 151 18.25 28.55 15.16
N GLY A 152 18.68 27.28 15.01
CA GLY A 152 19.80 26.92 14.16
C GLY A 152 21.15 27.47 14.65
N VAL A 153 21.24 27.80 15.94
CA VAL A 153 22.48 28.27 16.57
C VAL A 153 23.29 27.09 17.12
N ASP A 154 24.59 27.28 17.27
CA ASP A 154 25.47 26.27 17.87
C ASP A 154 25.07 26.00 19.34
N PRO A 155 25.10 24.74 19.82
CA PRO A 155 24.77 24.39 21.21
C PRO A 155 25.52 25.18 22.28
N ARG A 156 26.71 25.70 21.98
CA ARG A 156 27.49 26.56 22.88
C ARG A 156 26.77 27.86 23.26
N TYR A 157 25.74 28.26 22.51
CA TYR A 157 24.97 29.47 22.77
C TYR A 157 23.68 29.22 23.55
N TYR A 158 23.32 27.98 23.88
CA TYR A 158 22.04 27.67 24.53
C TYR A 158 21.92 28.27 25.94
N GLU A 159 23.04 28.46 26.63
CA GLU A 159 23.07 29.07 27.97
C GLU A 159 22.76 30.58 27.97
N LEU A 160 22.75 31.24 26.80
CA LEU A 160 22.50 32.68 26.69
C LEU A 160 21.02 33.07 26.88
N GLY A 161 20.13 32.08 26.90
CA GLY A 161 18.68 32.25 26.96
C GLY A 161 18.07 32.58 25.60
N LEU A 162 16.77 32.28 25.49
CA LEU A 162 16.04 32.26 24.22
C LEU A 162 16.08 33.59 23.45
N ASP A 163 15.86 34.72 24.13
CA ASP A 163 15.85 36.05 23.48
C ASP A 163 17.20 36.40 22.84
N ARG A 164 18.30 36.05 23.52
CA ARG A 164 19.66 36.31 23.00
C ARG A 164 19.99 35.36 21.85
N VAL A 165 19.56 34.11 21.93
CA VAL A 165 19.69 33.13 20.85
C VAL A 165 18.93 33.58 19.60
N ALA A 166 17.70 34.06 19.76
CA ALA A 166 16.90 34.61 18.67
C ALA A 166 17.58 35.84 18.02
N ALA A 167 18.14 36.73 18.84
CA ALA A 167 18.90 37.88 18.35
C ALA A 167 20.17 37.45 17.59
N LEU A 168 20.93 36.48 18.11
CA LEU A 168 22.13 35.93 17.44
C LEU A 168 21.80 35.28 16.10
N ALA A 169 20.71 34.53 16.03
CA ALA A 169 20.24 33.91 14.79
C ALA A 169 19.90 34.96 13.73
N SER A 170 19.42 36.14 14.14
CA SER A 170 19.08 37.26 13.27
C SER A 170 20.28 38.13 12.86
N LEU A 171 21.34 38.16 13.68
CA LEU A 171 22.54 39.00 13.44
C LEU A 171 23.52 38.39 12.44
N ALA A 172 23.58 37.06 12.34
CA ALA A 172 24.42 36.37 11.37
C ALA A 172 24.09 36.72 9.91
N ASP A 173 22.90 37.29 9.66
CA ASP A 173 22.41 37.72 8.34
C ASP A 173 23.04 39.04 7.84
N ALA A 174 23.78 39.78 8.67
CA ALA A 174 24.23 41.13 8.33
C ALA A 174 25.62 41.21 7.64
N ASN A 175 26.49 40.21 7.79
CA ASN A 175 27.92 40.33 7.40
C ASN A 175 28.40 39.38 6.29
N GLU A 176 27.62 38.39 5.88
CA GLU A 176 27.92 37.55 4.71
C GLU A 176 26.68 37.52 3.81
N GLN A 177 26.89 37.86 2.53
CA GLN A 177 26.01 37.63 1.38
C GLN A 177 24.57 37.24 1.76
N ALA A 178 23.67 38.23 1.67
CA ALA A 178 22.24 38.11 1.89
C ALA A 178 21.66 36.72 1.51
N HIS A 179 20.80 36.20 2.39
CA HIS A 179 19.75 35.19 2.14
C HIS A 179 19.91 33.76 2.71
N ALA A 180 20.40 33.57 3.94
CA ALA A 180 20.18 32.30 4.64
C ALA A 180 19.80 32.47 6.11
N MET A 181 18.50 32.66 6.38
CA MET A 181 17.93 32.52 7.73
C MET A 181 18.47 31.24 8.38
N ARG A 182 19.10 31.36 9.55
CA ARG A 182 19.69 30.22 10.27
C ARG A 182 18.66 29.36 10.98
N TRP A 183 17.57 29.97 11.48
CA TRP A 183 16.54 29.23 12.17
C TRP A 183 15.83 28.22 11.28
N LEU A 184 15.41 27.11 11.88
CA LEU A 184 14.65 26.09 11.20
C LEU A 184 13.33 26.66 10.69
N ASP A 185 12.95 26.25 9.49
CA ASP A 185 11.69 26.69 8.90
C ASP A 185 10.53 26.08 9.69
N GLU A 186 9.59 26.91 10.15
CA GLU A 186 8.48 26.46 11.00
C GLU A 186 7.67 25.34 10.35
N LYS A 187 7.42 25.42 9.04
CA LYS A 187 6.69 24.38 8.30
C LYS A 187 7.49 23.08 8.25
N SER A 188 8.81 23.17 8.21
CA SER A 188 9.67 21.99 8.23
C SER A 188 9.65 21.29 9.59
N VAL A 189 9.67 22.05 10.68
CA VAL A 189 9.55 21.51 12.05
C VAL A 189 8.17 20.89 12.23
N TYR A 190 7.12 21.57 11.77
CA TYR A 190 5.75 21.07 11.83
C TYR A 190 5.56 19.76 11.06
N ALA A 191 6.16 19.60 9.88
CA ALA A 191 6.07 18.36 9.12
C ALA A 191 6.72 17.17 9.86
N VAL A 192 7.83 17.40 10.58
CA VAL A 192 8.47 16.37 11.41
C VAL A 192 7.61 16.07 12.63
N LEU A 193 7.03 17.10 13.26
CA LEU A 193 6.10 16.95 14.37
C LEU A 193 4.87 16.14 13.95
N GLU A 194 4.25 16.45 12.81
CA GLU A 194 3.14 15.71 12.24
C GLU A 194 3.50 14.23 12.03
N ALA A 195 4.71 13.96 11.50
CA ALA A 195 5.20 12.59 11.32
C ALA A 195 5.48 11.83 12.63
N SER A 196 5.67 12.54 13.76
CA SER A 196 5.85 11.95 15.09
C SER A 196 4.54 11.66 15.84
N GLN A 197 3.43 12.22 15.33
CA GLN A 197 2.13 12.13 15.97
C GLN A 197 1.31 10.95 15.44
N TRP A 198 0.38 10.52 16.29
CA TRP A 198 -0.64 9.55 15.93
C TRP A 198 -1.78 10.26 15.20
N PRO A 199 -2.37 9.65 14.15
CA PRO A 199 -3.60 10.14 13.57
C PRO A 199 -4.72 10.22 14.62
N ASP A 200 -5.57 11.23 14.53
CA ASP A 200 -6.71 11.40 15.45
C ASP A 200 -7.71 10.23 15.36
N ASP A 201 -7.78 9.58 14.20
CA ASP A 201 -8.62 8.43 13.90
C ASP A 201 -7.92 7.07 14.11
N TYR A 202 -6.74 7.05 14.74
CA TYR A 202 -5.99 5.82 14.99
C TYR A 202 -6.78 4.85 15.88
N GLN A 203 -7.14 3.71 15.31
CA GLN A 203 -7.72 2.59 16.03
C GLN A 203 -6.60 1.74 16.61
N ASP A 204 -6.31 1.94 17.90
CA ASP A 204 -5.33 1.11 18.60
C ASP A 204 -5.80 -0.36 18.59
N PRO A 205 -5.10 -1.29 17.92
CA PRO A 205 -5.49 -2.69 17.88
C PRO A 205 -5.43 -3.36 19.26
N LEU A 206 -4.83 -2.70 20.26
CA LEU A 206 -4.82 -3.14 21.66
C LEU A 206 -6.00 -2.60 22.49
N ARG A 207 -6.84 -1.72 21.91
CA ARG A 207 -8.07 -1.23 22.57
C ARG A 207 -9.24 -2.18 22.42
N ASP A 208 -9.30 -2.94 21.32
CA ASP A 208 -10.32 -3.97 21.14
C ASP A 208 -10.01 -5.17 22.04
N ASP A 209 -11.10 -5.73 22.59
CA ASP A 209 -11.15 -6.69 23.69
C ASP A 209 -9.91 -7.59 23.79
N LEU A 210 -9.18 -7.46 24.92
CA LEU A 210 -8.27 -8.50 25.38
C LEU A 210 -8.99 -9.83 25.18
N PRO A 211 -8.41 -10.81 24.45
CA PRO A 211 -9.05 -12.10 24.23
C PRO A 211 -9.52 -12.61 25.59
N GLY A 212 -10.83 -12.86 25.68
CA GLY A 212 -11.55 -13.12 26.92
C GLY A 212 -10.77 -14.05 27.83
N GLU A 213 -10.76 -13.71 29.13
CA GLU A 213 -10.16 -14.46 30.25
C GLU A 213 -9.32 -15.68 29.82
N MET A 214 -8.07 -15.44 29.40
CA MET A 214 -7.09 -16.53 29.46
C MET A 214 -7.10 -17.05 30.89
N ASP A 215 -7.33 -18.35 31.04
CA ASP A 215 -7.50 -19.00 32.34
C ASP A 215 -6.28 -18.71 33.23
N ILE A 216 -6.55 -18.31 34.47
CA ILE A 216 -5.53 -17.82 35.40
C ILE A 216 -4.53 -18.92 35.72
N GLU A 217 -4.97 -20.19 35.73
CA GLU A 217 -4.11 -21.35 35.97
C GLU A 217 -2.98 -21.46 34.93
N GLU A 218 -3.26 -21.17 33.66
CA GLU A 218 -2.29 -21.21 32.57
C GLU A 218 -1.27 -20.04 32.64
N LYS A 219 -1.71 -18.86 33.14
CA LYS A 219 -0.84 -17.67 33.33
C LYS A 219 0.24 -17.89 34.39
N THR A 220 -0.09 -18.58 35.47
CA THR A 220 0.84 -18.80 36.59
C THR A 220 1.99 -19.75 36.25
N PHE A 221 1.78 -20.69 35.34
CA PHE A 221 2.78 -21.70 34.99
C PHE A 221 3.92 -21.14 34.12
N PHE A 222 3.60 -20.25 33.18
CA PHE A 222 4.58 -19.72 32.22
C PHE A 222 5.15 -18.34 32.58
N ALA A 223 4.43 -17.50 33.33
CA ALA A 223 4.87 -16.14 33.62
C ALA A 223 4.31 -15.59 34.95
N GLN A 224 4.71 -16.16 36.08
CA GLN A 224 4.24 -15.76 37.42
C GLN A 224 4.37 -14.25 37.71
N GLY A 225 5.43 -13.59 37.22
CA GLY A 225 5.59 -12.15 37.35
C GLY A 225 4.55 -11.34 36.57
N LEU A 226 4.18 -11.78 35.37
CA LEU A 226 3.16 -11.14 34.54
C LEU A 226 1.76 -11.32 35.16
N ALA A 227 1.45 -12.51 35.68
CA ALA A 227 0.18 -12.78 36.35
C ALA A 227 -0.04 -11.83 37.54
N ARG A 228 0.97 -11.70 38.43
CA ARG A 228 0.93 -10.76 39.56
C ARG A 228 0.79 -9.31 39.11
N TYR A 229 1.46 -8.91 38.04
CA TYR A 229 1.33 -7.56 37.48
C TYR A 229 -0.10 -7.30 36.97
N MET A 230 -0.70 -8.26 36.26
CA MET A 230 -2.08 -8.14 35.75
C MET A 230 -3.10 -8.05 36.89
N GLU A 231 -3.01 -8.92 37.90
CA GLU A 231 -3.85 -8.87 39.11
C GLU A 231 -3.73 -7.51 39.82
N HIS A 232 -2.49 -7.02 39.99
CA HIS A 232 -2.23 -5.73 40.62
C HIS A 232 -2.83 -4.57 39.81
N ARG A 233 -2.74 -4.58 38.47
CA ARG A 233 -3.33 -3.54 37.59
C ARG A 233 -4.85 -3.60 37.47
N GLN A 234 -5.46 -4.74 37.74
CA GLN A 234 -6.92 -4.87 37.86
C GLN A 234 -7.41 -4.22 39.17
N GLN A 235 -6.67 -4.42 40.26
CA GLN A 235 -7.07 -3.94 41.59
C GLN A 235 -6.67 -2.49 41.87
N TRP A 236 -5.52 -2.04 41.34
CA TRP A 236 -4.90 -0.78 41.70
C TRP A 236 -4.58 0.08 40.47
N HIS A 237 -4.86 1.37 40.61
CA HIS A 237 -4.38 2.41 39.71
C HIS A 237 -3.26 3.20 40.41
N SER A 238 -2.17 3.48 39.71
CA SER A 238 -1.06 4.29 40.24
C SER A 238 -0.94 5.56 39.40
N ILE A 239 -1.11 6.73 40.04
CA ILE A 239 -0.92 8.04 39.41
C ILE A 239 0.06 8.82 40.29
N ALA A 240 1.11 9.37 39.67
CA ALA A 240 2.10 10.23 40.33
C ALA A 240 2.70 9.62 41.63
N GLY A 241 2.88 8.29 41.65
CA GLY A 241 3.42 7.57 42.80
C GLY A 241 2.41 7.16 43.87
N ASN A 242 1.13 7.53 43.73
CA ASN A 242 0.07 7.15 44.67
C ASN A 242 -0.77 5.99 44.12
N LEU A 243 -0.99 4.96 44.94
CA LEU A 243 -1.84 3.81 44.64
C LEU A 243 -3.27 4.07 45.12
N SER A 244 -4.25 3.92 44.24
CA SER A 244 -5.69 4.00 44.54
C SER A 244 -6.39 2.74 44.03
N PRO A 245 -7.36 2.17 44.77
CA PRO A 245 -8.12 1.03 44.30
C PRO A 245 -8.95 1.42 43.06
N ARG A 246 -9.05 0.51 42.08
CA ARG A 246 -9.81 0.76 40.84
C ARG A 246 -11.34 0.62 41.03
N ASN A 247 -11.76 0.01 42.15
CA ASN A 247 -13.15 -0.24 42.53
C ASN A 247 -13.60 0.64 43.73
N SER A 248 -13.46 1.96 43.62
CA SER A 248 -14.04 2.92 44.57
C SER A 248 -14.96 3.91 43.86
#